data_AF-A0A3E0DRB4-F1
#
_entry.id   AF-A0A3E0DRB4-F1
#
_cell.length_a   1.000
_cell.length_b   1.000
_cell.length_c   1.000
_cell.angle_alpha   90.00
_cell.angle_beta   90.00
_cell.angle_gamma   90.00
#
_symmetry.space_group_name_H-M   'P 1'
#
loop_
_entity.id
_entity.type
_entity.pdbx_description
1 polymer ?
#
loop_
_entity_poly.entity_id
_entity_poly.type
_entity_poly.pdbx_seq_one_letter_code
_entity_poly.pdbx_strand_id
1 'polypeptide(L)' 'MATNPPSGDGHRNGAVKGRSQTQTPSGHWVKRDADTGRFMDVKTSDKTPFKGIRKEK' A
#
# COMPACT_ATOMS: atom_id res chain seq x y z
N MET A 1 -37.11 7.54 -12.30
CA MET A 1 -36.40 7.81 -11.03
C MET A 1 -35.01 7.23 -11.16
N ALA A 2 -33.95 8.01 -10.96
CA ALA A 2 -32.58 7.50 -10.95
C ALA A 2 -32.26 7.01 -9.54
N THR A 3 -32.19 5.69 -9.34
CA THR A 3 -31.65 5.11 -8.12
C THR A 3 -30.12 5.16 -8.20
N ASN A 4 -29.49 5.88 -7.28
CA ASN A 4 -28.03 5.92 -7.15
C ASN A 4 -27.63 4.69 -6.29
N PRO A 5 -27.14 3.57 -6.87
CA PRO A 5 -26.72 2.43 -6.07
C PRO A 5 -25.60 2.87 -5.12
N PRO A 6 -25.50 2.30 -3.90
CA PRO A 6 -24.44 2.66 -2.97
C PRO A 6 -23.09 2.41 -3.66
N SER A 7 -22.31 3.48 -3.81
CA SER A 7 -21.05 3.46 -4.51
C SER A 7 -19.99 2.67 -3.74
N GLY A 8 -19.89 1.36 -4.05
CA GLY A 8 -18.73 0.51 -3.80
C GLY A 8 -18.48 0.07 -2.36
N ASP A 9 -17.99 -1.15 -2.18
CA ASP A 9 -17.72 -1.83 -0.91
C ASP A 9 -16.59 -1.22 -0.05
N GLY A 10 -16.31 0.09 -0.17
CA GLY A 10 -15.23 0.77 0.54
C GLY A 10 -13.82 0.30 0.15
N HIS A 11 -13.71 -0.53 -0.89
CA HIS A 11 -12.44 -1.07 -1.36
C HIS A 11 -11.83 -0.17 -2.43
N ARG A 12 -10.53 0.12 -2.30
CA ARG A 12 -9.79 0.87 -3.32
C ARG A 12 -9.56 -0.01 -4.53
N ASN A 13 -10.04 0.42 -5.69
CA ASN A 13 -9.76 -0.23 -6.97
C ASN A 13 -8.35 0.14 -7.44
N GLY A 14 -7.42 -0.82 -7.36
CA GLY A 14 -6.06 -0.70 -7.90
C GLY A 14 -4.96 -0.37 -6.88
N ALA A 15 -3.71 -0.42 -7.35
CA ALA A 15 -2.53 -0.19 -6.52
C ALA A 15 -2.35 1.29 -6.16
N VAL A 16 -1.83 1.55 -4.95
CA VAL A 16 -1.48 2.91 -4.51
C VAL A 16 -0.25 3.39 -5.28
N LYS A 17 -0.44 4.29 -6.25
CA LYS A 17 0.64 4.79 -7.12
C LYS A 17 1.70 5.62 -6.39
N GLY A 18 1.30 6.40 -5.38
CA GLY A 18 2.20 7.27 -4.59
C GLY A 18 2.99 6.55 -3.48
N ARG A 19 2.87 5.22 -3.36
CA ARG A 19 3.62 4.46 -2.35
C ARG A 19 4.30 3.27 -2.99
N SER A 20 5.52 3.02 -2.57
CA SER A 20 6.25 1.79 -2.84
C SER A 20 6.58 1.09 -1.52
N GLN A 21 7.02 -0.16 -1.60
CA GLN A 21 7.49 -0.90 -0.44
C GLN A 21 8.74 -1.71 -0.76
N THR A 22 9.62 -1.80 0.21
CA THR A 22 10.85 -2.60 0.14
C THR A 22 10.96 -3.52 1.36
N GLN A 23 11.68 -4.63 1.19
CA GLN A 23 11.95 -5.56 2.27
C GLN A 23 13.28 -5.23 2.94
N THR A 24 13.28 -5.12 4.26
CA THR A 24 14.50 -4.93 5.04
C THR A 24 15.24 -6.26 5.22
N PRO A 25 16.55 -6.24 5.57
CA PRO A 25 17.29 -7.45 5.89
C PRO A 25 16.69 -8.27 7.04
N SER A 26 15.95 -7.63 7.96
CA SER A 26 15.20 -8.29 9.03
C SER A 26 13.94 -9.04 8.54
N GLY A 27 13.60 -8.92 7.25
CA GLY A 27 12.45 -9.54 6.61
C GLY A 27 11.15 -8.74 6.71
N HIS A 28 11.16 -7.60 7.38
CA HIS A 28 10.01 -6.71 7.50
C HIS A 28 9.81 -5.86 6.25
N TRP A 29 8.56 -5.50 5.98
CA TRP A 29 8.21 -4.64 4.84
C TRP A 29 8.08 -3.20 5.29
N VAL A 30 8.66 -2.28 4.53
CA VAL A 30 8.63 -0.84 4.85
C VAL A 30 7.98 -0.09 3.70
N LYS A 31 7.04 0.81 4.02
CA LYS A 31 6.46 1.75 3.04
C LYS A 31 7.45 2.87 2.78
N ARG A 32 7.66 3.16 1.51
CA ARG A 32 8.39 4.33 1.04
C ARG A 32 7.44 5.25 0.28
N ASP A 33 7.58 6.53 0.53
CA ASP A 33 6.90 7.56 -0.25
C ASP A 33 7.56 7.67 -1.62
N ALA A 34 6.78 7.56 -2.70
CA ALA A 34 7.34 7.48 -4.05
C ALA A 34 7.89 8.83 -4.54
N ASP A 35 7.41 9.94 -3.98
CA ASP A 35 7.76 11.30 -4.42
C ASP A 35 8.97 11.84 -3.64
N THR A 36 9.01 11.58 -2.34
CA THR A 36 10.07 12.09 -1.44
C THR A 36 11.14 11.05 -1.09
N GLY A 37 10.89 9.76 -1.36
CA GLY A 37 11.79 8.66 -1.05
C GLY A 37 11.88 8.31 0.45
N ARG A 38 11.10 8.97 1.31
CA ARG A 38 11.13 8.79 2.77
C ARG A 38 10.52 7.45 3.17
N PHE A 39 11.14 6.79 4.15
CA PHE A 39 10.54 5.65 4.81
C PHE A 39 9.46 6.13 5.78
N MET A 40 8.26 5.57 5.69
CA MET A 40 7.12 6.00 6.47
C MET A 40 6.79 5.02 7.60
N ASP A 41 6.55 3.77 7.27
CA ASP A 41 5.95 2.81 8.20
C ASP A 41 6.52 1.42 7.96
N VAL A 42 6.84 0.74 9.05
CA VAL A 42 7.40 -0.61 9.05
C VAL A 42 6.31 -1.58 9.49
N LYS A 43 6.10 -2.64 8.72
CA LYS A 43 5.13 -3.67 9.07
C LYS A 43 5.65 -4.49 10.24
N THR A 44 5.06 -4.30 11.41
CA THR A 44 5.40 -5.03 12.63
C THR A 44 4.51 -6.25 12.87
N SER A 45 3.33 -6.30 12.24
CA SER A 45 2.35 -7.37 12.43
C SER A 45 2.76 -8.71 11.81
N ASP A 46 3.44 -8.68 10.68
CA ASP A 46 3.84 -9.87 9.92
C ASP A 46 4.98 -9.55 8.93
N LYS A 47 5.56 -10.59 8.31
CA LYS A 47 6.65 -10.48 7.33
C LYS A 47 6.17 -10.46 5.87
N THR A 48 4.90 -10.16 5.63
CA THR A 48 4.31 -10.11 4.29
C THR A 48 4.18 -8.67 3.80
N PRO A 49 4.18 -8.43 2.47
CA PRO A 49 4.00 -7.09 1.93
C PRO A 49 2.67 -6.44 2.37
N PHE A 50 2.63 -5.11 2.36
CA PHE A 50 1.39 -4.36 2.47
C PHE A 50 0.50 -4.62 1.25
N LYS A 51 -0.78 -4.92 1.51
CA LYS A 51 -1.78 -5.14 0.46
C LYS A 51 -1.95 -3.86 -0.36
N GLY A 52 -1.89 -3.98 -1.69
CA GLY A 52 -2.14 -2.87 -2.62
C GLY A 52 -1.01 -1.84 -2.77
N ILE A 53 0.18 -2.10 -2.22
CA ILE A 53 1.37 -1.25 -2.42
C ILE A 53 2.35 -1.95 -3.37
N ARG A 54 2.92 -1.24 -4.35
CA ARG A 54 3.87 -1.83 -5.31
C ARG A 54 5.21 -2.16 -4.62
N LYS A 55 5.79 -3.31 -4.93
CA LYS A 55 7.15 -3.65 -4.49
C LYS A 55 8.18 -2.89 -5.34
N GLU A 56 9.20 -2.36 -4.69
CA GLU A 56 10.42 -1.87 -5.36
C GLU A 56 11.14 -3.09 -5.96
N LYS A 57 11.72 -2.93 -7.16
CA LYS A 57 12.55 -3.96 -7.80
C LYS A 57 13.97 -3.86 -7.30
#